data_AF-A0A536GUQ9-F1
#
_entry.id   AF-A0A536GUQ9-F1
#
_cell.length_a   1.000
_cell.length_b   1.000
_cell.length_c   1.000
_cell.angle_alpha   90.00
_cell.angle_beta   90.00
_cell.angle_gamma   90.00
#
_symmetry.space_group_name_H-M   'P 1'
#
loop_
_entity.id
_entity.type
_entity.pdbx_description
1 polymer ?
#
loop_
_entity_poly.entity_id
_entity_poly.type
_entity_poly.pdbx_seq_one_letter_code
_entity_poly.pdbx_strand_id
1 'polypeptide(L)'
;MPAISSLSEKSPPMPFVIRRSCFDNRAISVALSASRIYVFSSSCRSSSGKMVVPFSMMLLACIILNWLWYYNPVGSLIGRLSMHLCTFWLVCPLNMYIFYTIVATRVGTELGPYPTRLQRYFRLAIHQEGNLFMCGIAGILFKQQEGPIGEILIKMLADLNRRGPDSTGLALYSNLPKGNLVMRVKVDEDAQDETLDWEAMIVETAQDYGKVRESSRAGQYVRLVMDYDGSYETLTVAIEAIGEGVEVFSMGQHLEIIKQMGKARAVDATYNISSLYGTHGISHTRMATESRVDISHSHPFWARPFSDIAVVHNGHITNYYKLRRRLEMKGHHFNTENDSEVIAVYIADMMQQGATLDEAVRSTVTTLDGSFTYLVATANSIGFARDQFAMKPLIITETDEFVAMASEETALRKAFPFELDIREASAREVRTWHLKRESGVVTREPSLTR
;
A
#
# COMPACT_ATOMS: atom_id res chain seq x y z
N MET A 1 69.40 2.43 -27.14
CA MET A 1 69.48 1.41 -28.21
C MET A 1 68.57 0.25 -27.82
N PRO A 2 67.69 -0.25 -28.71
CA PRO A 2 67.22 0.33 -29.96
C PRO A 2 65.68 0.39 -30.06
N ALA A 3 65.26 1.09 -31.11
CA ALA A 3 63.91 1.35 -31.60
C ALA A 3 63.18 0.10 -32.11
N ILE A 4 61.86 0.21 -32.29
CA ILE A 4 61.18 -0.08 -33.57
C ILE A 4 60.01 0.91 -33.72
N SER A 5 59.87 1.37 -34.96
CA SER A 5 59.13 2.49 -35.49
C SER A 5 57.78 2.10 -36.10
N SER A 6 56.87 3.09 -36.15
CA SER A 6 55.91 3.43 -37.24
C SER A 6 55.14 2.32 -37.96
N LEU A 7 53.80 2.45 -37.98
CA LEU A 7 52.88 2.22 -39.12
C LEU A 7 51.50 2.78 -38.68
N SER A 8 51.18 4.03 -39.03
CA SER A 8 50.35 4.45 -40.17
C SER A 8 48.85 4.14 -40.04
N GLU A 9 48.08 5.20 -40.23
CA GLU A 9 46.62 5.23 -40.39
C GLU A 9 46.04 4.16 -41.33
N LYS A 10 44.78 3.81 -41.03
CA LYS A 10 43.66 3.44 -41.92
C LYS A 10 43.08 2.04 -41.72
N SER A 11 42.01 1.97 -40.93
CA SER A 11 40.83 1.16 -41.27
C SER A 11 39.57 1.84 -40.68
N PRO A 12 38.49 2.00 -41.46
CA PRO A 12 37.30 2.72 -41.01
C PRO A 12 36.52 1.87 -39.98
N PRO A 13 35.79 2.48 -39.02
CA PRO A 13 34.83 1.72 -38.24
C PRO A 13 33.72 1.20 -39.17
N MET A 14 33.47 -0.10 -39.08
CA MET A 14 32.41 -0.80 -39.82
C MET A 14 31.06 -0.07 -39.71
N PRO A 15 30.28 0.04 -40.79
CA PRO A 15 28.93 0.57 -40.69
C PRO A 15 28.07 -0.44 -39.90
N PHE A 16 27.47 0.03 -38.80
CA PHE A 16 26.37 -0.69 -38.16
C PHE A 16 25.22 -0.78 -39.16
N VAL A 17 25.05 -1.95 -39.79
CA VAL A 17 23.91 -2.27 -40.64
C VAL A 17 22.78 -2.73 -39.72
N ILE A 18 21.81 -1.85 -39.46
CA ILE A 18 20.51 -2.29 -38.92
C ILE A 18 19.79 -3.03 -40.06
N ARG A 19 19.73 -4.37 -39.96
CA ARG A 19 18.92 -5.20 -40.85
C ARG A 19 17.43 -4.96 -40.61
N ARG A 20 16.70 -4.95 -41.72
CA ARG A 20 15.28 -4.65 -41.91
C ARG A 20 14.33 -5.54 -41.10
N SER A 21 13.27 -4.94 -40.55
CA SER A 21 11.93 -5.56 -40.49
C SER A 21 10.97 -4.74 -41.35
N CYS A 22 10.50 -5.33 -42.44
CA CYS A 22 9.56 -4.70 -43.38
C CYS A 22 8.13 -4.67 -42.80
N PHE A 23 7.50 -3.50 -42.76
CA PHE A 23 6.07 -3.32 -43.06
C PHE A 23 5.87 -1.90 -43.62
N ASP A 24 5.36 -1.83 -44.85
CA ASP A 24 4.96 -0.68 -45.68
C ASP A 24 5.99 0.40 -46.10
N ASN A 25 6.44 0.26 -47.36
CA ASN A 25 7.09 1.21 -48.31
C ASN A 25 7.37 2.66 -47.87
N ARG A 26 8.29 2.88 -46.91
CA ARG A 26 9.03 4.16 -46.76
C ARG A 26 10.45 3.88 -46.26
N ALA A 27 11.46 4.23 -47.03
CA ALA A 27 12.86 4.13 -46.62
C ALA A 27 13.43 5.52 -46.33
N ILE A 28 13.89 5.74 -45.10
CA ILE A 28 14.74 6.88 -44.72
C ILE A 28 16.13 6.29 -44.48
N SER A 29 17.14 6.80 -45.18
CA SER A 29 18.52 6.39 -45.01
C SER A 29 19.29 7.49 -44.29
N VAL A 30 19.95 7.14 -43.18
CA VAL A 30 20.76 8.07 -42.38
C VAL A 30 22.20 7.59 -42.40
N ALA A 31 23.12 8.48 -42.76
CA ALA A 31 24.57 8.23 -42.70
C ALA A 31 25.22 9.20 -41.70
N LEU A 32 26.12 8.67 -40.87
CA LEU A 32 26.82 9.42 -39.82
C LEU A 32 28.31 9.54 -40.13
N SER A 33 28.84 10.75 -39.94
CA SER A 33 30.26 11.06 -39.86
C SER A 33 30.54 11.79 -38.55
N ALA A 34 31.78 11.75 -38.05
CA ALA A 34 32.22 12.27 -36.75
C ALA A 34 31.87 13.74 -36.46
N SER A 35 31.43 14.51 -37.47
CA SER A 35 31.02 15.91 -37.31
C SER A 35 29.78 16.34 -38.10
N ARG A 36 29.09 15.44 -38.82
CA ARG A 36 27.86 15.76 -39.60
C ARG A 36 26.89 14.58 -39.74
N ILE A 37 25.59 14.89 -39.73
CA ILE A 37 24.50 13.95 -40.02
C ILE A 37 23.94 14.27 -41.41
N TYR A 38 23.85 13.26 -42.29
CA TYR A 38 23.23 13.39 -43.61
C TYR A 38 21.94 12.59 -43.65
N VAL A 39 20.82 13.25 -43.97
CA VAL A 39 19.48 12.64 -44.06
C VAL A 39 18.98 12.79 -45.49
N PHE A 40 18.69 11.67 -46.13
CA PHE A 40 18.05 11.65 -47.45
C PHE A 40 16.59 11.21 -47.31
N SER A 41 15.66 12.07 -47.71
CA SER A 41 14.24 11.72 -47.87
C SER A 41 13.80 11.94 -49.30
N SER A 42 13.15 10.95 -49.91
CA SER A 42 12.38 11.17 -51.14
C SER A 42 11.14 11.99 -50.80
N SER A 43 11.11 13.25 -51.23
CA SER A 43 9.99 14.15 -51.03
C SER A 43 8.82 13.79 -51.96
N CYS A 44 7.67 13.42 -51.40
CA CYS A 44 6.41 13.33 -52.13
C CYS A 44 5.60 14.62 -51.90
N ARG A 45 5.30 15.38 -52.96
CA ARG A 45 4.30 16.46 -52.91
C ARG A 45 2.91 15.83 -52.89
N SER A 46 2.07 16.17 -51.91
CA SER A 46 0.63 15.93 -52.00
C SER A 46 -0.02 17.09 -52.75
N SER A 47 -1.06 16.81 -53.54
CA SER A 47 -1.79 17.73 -54.42
C SER A 47 -2.65 18.78 -53.70
N SER A 48 -2.48 18.98 -52.38
CA SER A 48 -3.30 19.92 -51.59
C SER A 48 -2.51 21.03 -50.89
N GLY A 49 -1.20 21.17 -51.14
CA GLY A 49 -0.41 22.30 -50.66
C GLY A 49 -0.26 22.42 -49.13
N LYS A 50 -0.69 21.44 -48.34
CA LYS A 50 -0.57 21.45 -46.87
C LYS A 50 0.68 20.70 -46.41
N MET A 51 1.48 21.36 -45.58
CA MET A 51 2.70 20.84 -44.99
C MET A 51 2.34 19.88 -43.84
N VAL A 52 2.56 18.58 -44.03
CA VAL A 52 2.39 17.56 -42.97
C VAL A 52 3.76 17.30 -42.36
N VAL A 53 3.97 17.71 -41.11
CA VAL A 53 5.17 17.34 -40.36
C VAL A 53 4.95 15.92 -39.83
N PRO A 54 5.72 14.90 -40.27
CA PRO A 54 5.50 13.55 -39.81
C PRO A 54 6.02 13.38 -38.37
N PHE A 55 5.30 12.59 -37.57
CA PHE A 55 5.62 12.24 -36.18
C PHE A 55 7.08 11.75 -36.00
N SER A 56 7.67 11.18 -37.04
CA SER A 56 9.08 10.77 -37.08
C SER A 56 10.08 11.93 -36.98
N MET A 57 9.75 13.14 -37.46
CA MET A 57 10.61 14.32 -37.31
C MET A 57 10.58 14.88 -35.88
N MET A 58 9.46 14.76 -35.18
CA MET A 58 9.35 15.19 -33.77
C MET A 58 10.11 14.23 -32.84
N LEU A 59 10.07 12.93 -33.12
CA LEU A 59 10.85 11.93 -32.39
C LEU A 59 12.36 12.16 -32.60
N LEU A 60 12.76 12.49 -33.83
CA LEU A 60 14.15 12.82 -34.16
C LEU A 60 14.61 14.09 -33.42
N ALA A 61 13.75 15.12 -33.32
CA ALA A 61 14.05 16.33 -32.55
C ALA A 61 14.23 16.05 -31.05
N CYS A 62 13.42 15.16 -30.47
CA CYS A 62 13.59 14.74 -29.07
C CYS A 62 14.90 13.99 -28.83
N ILE A 63 15.30 13.11 -29.75
CA ILE A 63 16.57 12.37 -29.67
C ILE A 63 17.77 13.34 -29.78
N ILE A 64 17.71 14.32 -30.68
CA ILE A 64 18.76 15.35 -30.84
C ILE A 64 18.86 16.22 -29.58
N LEU A 65 17.74 16.63 -28.98
CA LEU A 65 17.72 17.43 -27.75
C LEU A 65 18.28 16.66 -26.54
N ASN A 66 17.98 15.36 -26.45
CA ASN A 66 18.51 14.50 -25.39
C ASN A 66 20.02 14.25 -25.58
N TRP A 67 20.47 14.08 -26.83
CA TRP A 67 21.89 13.98 -27.16
C TRP A 67 22.68 15.27 -26.87
N LEU A 68 22.09 16.43 -27.17
CA LEU A 68 22.68 17.74 -26.85
C LEU A 68 22.75 18.01 -25.33
N TRP A 69 21.81 17.48 -24.55
CA TRP A 69 21.86 17.53 -23.08
C TRP A 69 22.97 16.64 -22.51
N TYR A 70 23.11 15.41 -23.01
CA TYR A 70 24.09 14.44 -22.51
C TYR A 70 25.55 14.89 -22.70
N TYR A 71 25.85 15.66 -23.76
CA TYR A 71 27.23 16.05 -24.11
C TYR A 71 27.60 17.50 -23.77
N ASN A 72 26.69 18.31 -23.20
CA ASN A 72 26.99 19.71 -22.84
C ASN A 72 26.87 19.96 -21.32
N PRO A 73 27.83 20.67 -20.70
CA PRO A 73 27.81 20.95 -19.26
C PRO A 73 26.61 21.83 -18.87
N VAL A 74 26.01 21.51 -17.71
CA VAL A 74 24.75 22.08 -17.17
C VAL A 74 24.78 23.62 -17.01
N GLY A 75 25.97 24.23 -16.95
CA GLY A 75 26.16 25.67 -16.88
C GLY A 75 26.05 26.43 -18.21
N SER A 76 26.01 25.74 -19.35
CA SER A 76 25.92 26.37 -20.68
C SER A 76 24.49 26.85 -20.99
N LEU A 77 24.35 27.90 -21.80
CA LEU A 77 23.04 28.42 -22.24
C LEU A 77 22.21 27.34 -22.97
N ILE A 78 22.89 26.51 -23.77
CA ILE A 78 22.29 25.40 -24.54
C ILE A 78 21.79 24.29 -23.60
N GLY A 79 22.55 23.95 -22.55
CA GLY A 79 22.14 22.95 -21.55
C GLY A 79 20.93 23.37 -20.71
N ARG A 80 20.80 24.67 -20.41
CA ARG A 80 19.63 25.20 -19.68
C ARG A 80 18.37 25.27 -20.53
N LEU A 81 18.49 25.63 -21.81
CA LEU A 81 17.37 25.61 -22.76
C LEU A 81 16.88 24.20 -23.06
N SER A 82 17.78 23.22 -23.20
CA SER A 82 17.39 21.81 -23.44
C SER A 82 16.70 21.19 -22.23
N MET A 83 17.10 21.56 -21.01
CA MET A 83 16.45 21.10 -19.78
C MET A 83 15.00 21.59 -19.68
N HIS A 84 14.75 22.87 -19.93
CA HIS A 84 13.38 23.43 -19.94
C HIS A 84 12.51 22.84 -21.04
N LEU A 85 13.06 22.62 -22.25
CA LEU A 85 12.32 22.02 -23.35
C LEU A 85 12.01 20.53 -23.09
N CYS A 86 12.92 19.77 -22.49
CA CYS A 86 12.67 18.38 -22.12
C CYS A 86 11.63 18.25 -21.00
N THR A 87 11.69 19.08 -19.95
CA THR A 87 10.67 19.04 -18.88
C THR A 87 9.31 19.49 -19.37
N PHE A 88 9.24 20.44 -20.31
CA PHE A 88 7.97 20.89 -20.88
C PHE A 88 7.28 19.81 -21.74
N TRP A 89 8.06 18.92 -22.37
CA TRP A 89 7.54 17.87 -23.26
C TRP A 89 7.41 16.48 -22.62
N LEU A 90 8.24 16.13 -21.64
CA LEU A 90 8.19 14.82 -20.96
C LEU A 90 7.19 14.75 -19.81
N VAL A 91 6.83 15.89 -19.19
CA VAL A 91 6.03 15.87 -17.94
C VAL A 91 4.53 16.06 -18.17
N CYS A 92 4.06 16.38 -19.38
CA CYS A 92 2.64 16.70 -19.55
C CYS A 92 2.05 16.31 -20.90
N PRO A 93 1.49 15.08 -21.05
CA PRO A 93 0.61 14.76 -22.18
C PRO A 93 -0.61 15.71 -22.27
N LEU A 94 -0.97 16.40 -21.17
CA LEU A 94 -2.02 17.42 -21.10
C LEU A 94 -1.66 18.71 -21.88
N ASN A 95 -0.40 19.16 -21.84
CA ASN A 95 0.02 20.37 -22.56
C ASN A 95 0.04 20.17 -24.07
N MET A 96 0.34 18.96 -24.53
CA MET A 96 0.28 18.62 -25.95
C MET A 96 -1.17 18.65 -26.48
N TYR A 97 -2.13 18.21 -25.68
CA TYR A 97 -3.57 18.28 -25.99
C TYR A 97 -4.08 19.74 -26.04
N ILE A 98 -3.69 20.56 -25.07
CA ILE A 98 -4.06 21.99 -25.03
C ILE A 98 -3.47 22.73 -26.23
N PHE A 99 -2.21 22.49 -26.58
CA PHE A 99 -1.56 23.14 -27.72
C PHE A 99 -2.21 22.72 -29.06
N TYR A 100 -2.53 21.43 -29.23
CA TYR A 100 -3.19 20.93 -30.45
C TYR A 100 -4.62 21.47 -30.58
N THR A 101 -5.35 21.59 -29.47
CA THR A 101 -6.72 22.11 -29.44
C THR A 101 -6.76 23.60 -29.74
N ILE A 102 -5.80 24.39 -29.20
CA ILE A 102 -5.66 25.83 -29.48
C ILE A 102 -5.26 26.09 -30.94
N VAL A 103 -4.38 25.26 -31.50
CA VAL A 103 -3.98 25.37 -32.91
C VAL A 103 -5.11 24.94 -33.85
N ALA A 104 -5.85 23.87 -33.51
CA ALA A 104 -7.00 23.42 -34.31
C ALA A 104 -8.15 24.44 -34.31
N THR A 105 -8.43 25.09 -33.17
CA THR A 105 -9.46 26.14 -33.06
C THR A 105 -9.07 27.45 -33.75
N ARG A 106 -7.78 27.80 -33.83
CA ARG A 106 -7.31 29.02 -34.53
C ARG A 106 -7.14 28.86 -36.04
N VAL A 107 -6.97 27.63 -36.56
CA VAL A 107 -6.69 27.39 -37.98
C VAL A 107 -7.91 26.86 -38.75
N GLY A 108 -9.05 26.66 -38.08
CA GLY A 108 -10.32 26.32 -38.75
C GLY A 108 -10.28 24.99 -39.51
N THR A 109 -9.51 24.01 -39.03
CA THR A 109 -9.44 22.68 -39.66
C THR A 109 -10.31 21.69 -38.90
N GLU A 110 -11.30 21.10 -39.57
CA GLU A 110 -12.09 20.00 -39.03
C GLU A 110 -11.17 18.81 -38.68
N LEU A 111 -11.32 18.32 -37.45
CA LEU A 111 -10.64 17.11 -36.96
C LEU A 111 -11.31 15.89 -37.60
N GLY A 112 -10.61 15.23 -38.53
CA GLY A 112 -11.05 13.96 -39.12
C GLY A 112 -11.16 12.81 -38.10
N PRO A 113 -11.82 11.69 -38.46
CA PRO A 113 -12.18 10.65 -37.51
C PRO A 113 -10.93 9.93 -36.97
N TYR A 114 -10.77 9.95 -35.65
CA TYR A 114 -9.71 9.22 -34.95
C TYR A 114 -9.85 7.70 -35.14
N PRO A 115 -8.74 6.93 -35.20
CA PRO A 115 -8.79 5.48 -35.30
C PRO A 115 -9.47 4.86 -34.06
N THR A 116 -10.46 4.01 -34.32
CA THR A 116 -11.42 3.38 -33.39
C THR A 116 -10.83 2.59 -32.20
N ARG A 117 -9.50 2.41 -32.12
CA ARG A 117 -8.82 1.79 -30.96
C ARG A 117 -8.48 2.79 -29.84
N LEU A 118 -8.17 4.04 -30.16
CA LEU A 118 -7.87 5.07 -29.15
C LEU A 118 -9.14 5.55 -28.43
N GLN A 119 -10.29 5.57 -29.12
CA GLN A 119 -11.58 5.84 -28.48
C GLN A 119 -11.98 4.75 -27.46
N ARG A 120 -11.50 3.51 -27.61
CA ARG A 120 -11.75 2.44 -26.64
C ARG A 120 -10.92 2.62 -25.37
N TYR A 121 -9.65 3.01 -25.51
CA TYR A 121 -8.79 3.39 -24.38
C TYR A 121 -9.29 4.65 -23.67
N PHE A 122 -9.75 5.66 -24.42
CA PHE A 122 -10.33 6.87 -23.82
C PHE A 122 -11.73 6.65 -23.23
N ARG A 123 -12.59 5.78 -23.78
CA ARG A 123 -13.84 5.38 -23.10
C ARG A 123 -13.58 4.61 -21.82
N LEU A 124 -12.54 3.77 -21.77
CA LEU A 124 -12.13 3.09 -20.54
C LEU A 124 -11.53 4.07 -19.51
N ALA A 125 -10.80 5.10 -19.96
CA ALA A 125 -10.21 6.12 -19.09
C ALA A 125 -11.21 7.22 -18.64
N ILE A 126 -12.25 7.51 -19.42
CA ILE A 126 -13.23 8.58 -19.14
C ILE A 126 -14.47 8.03 -18.41
N HIS A 127 -14.71 6.70 -18.39
CA HIS A 127 -15.69 6.07 -17.49
C HIS A 127 -15.16 5.72 -16.10
N GLN A 128 -13.90 6.03 -15.78
CA GLN A 128 -13.50 6.17 -14.39
C GLN A 128 -13.84 7.60 -13.94
N GLU A 129 -15.09 7.78 -13.53
CA GLU A 129 -15.52 8.97 -12.80
C GLU A 129 -14.57 9.24 -11.63
N GLY A 130 -13.87 10.38 -11.67
CA GLY A 130 -13.72 11.34 -10.57
C GLY A 130 -13.39 10.89 -9.13
N ASN A 131 -12.99 9.66 -8.87
CA ASN A 131 -12.64 9.19 -7.54
C ASN A 131 -11.11 9.08 -7.41
N LEU A 132 -10.52 9.98 -6.62
CA LEU A 132 -9.19 9.77 -6.06
C LEU A 132 -9.28 8.59 -5.06
N PHE A 133 -9.10 7.37 -5.56
CA PHE A 133 -9.10 6.13 -4.78
C PHE A 133 -7.92 6.15 -3.77
N MET A 134 -8.21 6.06 -2.46
CA MET A 134 -7.25 6.06 -1.35
C MET A 134 -7.59 4.93 -0.38
N CYS A 135 -6.63 4.35 0.36
CA CYS A 135 -6.96 3.40 1.42
C CYS A 135 -7.99 3.97 2.43
N GLY A 136 -8.82 3.08 2.99
CA GLY A 136 -9.78 3.41 4.04
C GLY A 136 -9.47 2.61 5.30
N ILE A 137 -9.48 3.28 6.45
CA ILE A 137 -9.35 2.65 7.77
C ILE A 137 -10.60 2.90 8.59
N ALA A 138 -10.95 1.95 9.44
CA ALA A 138 -12.03 2.10 10.41
C ALA A 138 -11.75 1.29 11.68
N GLY A 139 -12.24 1.75 12.82
CA GLY A 139 -12.09 1.07 14.10
C GLY A 139 -13.23 1.38 15.05
N ILE A 140 -13.46 0.47 16.00
CA ILE A 140 -14.44 0.61 17.08
C ILE A 140 -13.87 0.01 18.36
N LEU A 141 -14.19 0.62 19.50
CA LEU A 141 -14.04 0.03 20.83
C LEU A 141 -15.29 0.28 21.65
N PHE A 142 -15.86 -0.79 22.20
CA PHE A 142 -16.87 -0.74 23.24
C PHE A 142 -16.20 -0.58 24.61
N LYS A 143 -16.63 0.41 25.39
CA LYS A 143 -15.92 0.85 26.61
C LYS A 143 -16.08 -0.09 27.80
N GLN A 144 -17.20 -0.82 27.88
CA GLN A 144 -17.61 -1.56 29.07
C GLN A 144 -17.90 -3.05 28.82
N GLN A 145 -18.45 -3.39 27.65
CA GLN A 145 -18.87 -4.75 27.33
C GLN A 145 -18.48 -5.12 25.90
N GLU A 146 -18.63 -6.39 25.55
CA GLU A 146 -18.51 -6.81 24.15
C GLU A 146 -19.74 -6.37 23.33
N GLY A 147 -19.52 -6.15 22.05
CA GLY A 147 -20.56 -5.84 21.09
C GLY A 147 -20.27 -6.44 19.71
N PRO A 148 -21.16 -6.20 18.72
CA PRO A 148 -21.06 -6.79 17.39
C PRO A 148 -20.00 -6.08 16.53
N ILE A 149 -18.73 -6.15 16.95
CA ILE A 149 -17.61 -5.47 16.28
C ILE A 149 -17.47 -5.91 14.82
N GLY A 150 -17.73 -7.18 14.52
CA GLY A 150 -17.65 -7.73 13.18
C GLY A 150 -18.66 -7.10 12.23
N GLU A 151 -19.93 -7.07 12.62
CA GLU A 151 -21.01 -6.46 11.82
C GLU A 151 -20.73 -4.97 11.56
N ILE A 152 -20.30 -4.24 12.60
CA ILE A 152 -20.02 -2.81 12.51
C ILE A 152 -18.84 -2.53 11.57
N LEU A 153 -17.72 -3.25 11.73
CA LEU A 153 -16.55 -3.08 10.88
C LEU A 153 -16.84 -3.45 9.42
N ILE A 154 -17.58 -4.53 9.16
CA ILE A 154 -17.99 -4.90 7.80
C ILE A 154 -18.89 -3.84 7.16
N LYS A 155 -19.84 -3.24 7.92
CA LYS A 155 -20.66 -2.13 7.40
C LYS A 155 -19.81 -0.90 7.05
N MET A 156 -18.87 -0.53 7.90
CA MET A 156 -17.96 0.59 7.65
C MET A 156 -17.08 0.32 6.42
N LEU A 157 -16.43 -0.84 6.34
CA LEU A 157 -15.61 -1.21 5.20
C LEU A 157 -16.41 -1.35 3.91
N ALA A 158 -17.64 -1.86 3.97
CA ALA A 158 -18.50 -1.97 2.80
C ALA A 158 -18.76 -0.60 2.15
N ASP A 159 -18.85 0.45 2.96
CA ASP A 159 -18.97 1.84 2.50
C ASP A 159 -17.64 2.40 2.00
N LEU A 160 -16.54 2.09 2.69
CA LEU A 160 -15.19 2.49 2.31
C LEU A 160 -14.65 1.72 1.09
N ASN A 161 -15.34 0.71 0.54
CA ASN A 161 -14.87 -0.02 -0.65
C ASN A 161 -14.57 0.89 -1.85
N ARG A 162 -15.25 2.04 -1.98
CA ARG A 162 -14.98 3.02 -3.04
C ARG A 162 -13.60 3.68 -2.93
N ARG A 163 -12.92 3.46 -1.81
CA ARG A 163 -11.59 4.00 -1.51
C ARG A 163 -10.50 3.04 -1.97
N GLY A 164 -10.70 1.73 -1.77
CA GLY A 164 -9.80 0.70 -2.28
C GLY A 164 -10.49 -0.67 -2.26
N PRO A 165 -10.85 -1.24 -3.41
CA PRO A 165 -11.62 -2.48 -3.49
C PRO A 165 -10.75 -3.75 -3.51
N ASP A 166 -9.42 -3.61 -3.41
CA ASP A 166 -8.49 -4.68 -3.74
C ASP A 166 -8.41 -5.71 -2.62
N SER A 167 -8.25 -5.29 -1.37
CA SER A 167 -8.25 -6.21 -0.23
C SER A 167 -8.93 -5.63 0.98
N THR A 168 -9.47 -6.53 1.80
CA THR A 168 -10.11 -6.23 3.07
C THR A 168 -9.37 -6.96 4.18
N GLY A 169 -9.08 -6.27 5.27
CA GLY A 169 -8.53 -6.89 6.47
C GLY A 169 -9.08 -6.29 7.75
N LEU A 170 -9.16 -7.12 8.78
CA LEU A 170 -9.68 -6.80 10.10
C LEU A 170 -8.80 -7.45 11.17
N ALA A 171 -8.54 -6.72 12.24
CA ALA A 171 -7.99 -7.21 13.49
C ALA A 171 -9.09 -7.06 14.54
N LEU A 172 -9.51 -8.19 15.10
CA LEU A 172 -10.68 -8.32 15.97
C LEU A 172 -10.20 -8.78 17.34
N TYR A 173 -10.72 -8.15 18.39
CA TYR A 173 -10.33 -8.42 19.77
C TYR A 173 -11.52 -8.89 20.59
N SER A 174 -11.42 -10.08 21.16
CA SER A 174 -12.45 -10.69 22.02
C SER A 174 -11.86 -11.12 23.36
N ASN A 175 -12.71 -11.29 24.38
CA ASN A 175 -12.32 -11.90 25.64
C ASN A 175 -12.34 -13.41 25.51
N LEU A 176 -11.23 -13.98 25.04
CA LEU A 176 -11.05 -15.42 25.08
C LEU A 176 -10.83 -15.87 26.54
N PRO A 177 -11.25 -17.10 26.89
CA PRO A 177 -10.95 -17.68 28.19
C PRO A 177 -9.45 -17.59 28.51
N LYS A 178 -9.11 -17.22 29.75
CA LYS A 178 -7.70 -17.13 30.18
C LYS A 178 -6.94 -18.44 29.90
N GLY A 179 -5.77 -18.31 29.28
CA GLY A 179 -4.93 -19.44 28.87
C GLY A 179 -5.12 -19.89 27.43
N ASN A 180 -6.18 -19.43 26.76
CA ASN A 180 -6.35 -19.68 25.33
C ASN A 180 -5.45 -18.76 24.51
N LEU A 181 -4.68 -19.37 23.62
CA LEU A 181 -4.03 -18.74 22.49
C LEU A 181 -4.88 -19.01 21.25
N VAL A 182 -5.13 -17.98 20.44
CA VAL A 182 -5.67 -18.13 19.10
C VAL A 182 -4.60 -17.84 18.08
N MET A 183 -4.45 -18.76 17.13
CA MET A 183 -3.48 -18.68 16.05
C MET A 183 -4.19 -18.86 14.72
N ARG A 184 -3.81 -18.06 13.73
CA ARG A 184 -4.21 -18.25 12.33
C ARG A 184 -2.97 -18.48 11.51
N VAL A 185 -2.95 -19.60 10.80
CA VAL A 185 -1.86 -20.01 9.92
C VAL A 185 -2.35 -19.91 8.49
N LYS A 186 -1.64 -19.14 7.66
CA LYS A 186 -1.86 -19.07 6.23
C LYS A 186 -1.19 -20.27 5.59
N VAL A 187 -1.89 -20.92 4.67
CA VAL A 187 -1.34 -21.97 3.80
C VAL A 187 -1.52 -21.48 2.36
N ASP A 188 -0.42 -21.24 1.66
CA ASP A 188 -0.45 -20.77 0.28
C ASP A 188 -1.15 -21.75 -0.66
N GLU A 189 -1.95 -21.23 -1.57
CA GLU A 189 -2.63 -22.03 -2.61
C GLU A 189 -1.62 -22.70 -3.57
N ASP A 190 -0.40 -22.18 -3.72
CA ASP A 190 0.63 -22.84 -4.55
C ASP A 190 1.38 -23.97 -3.79
N ALA A 191 1.16 -24.12 -2.48
CA ALA A 191 1.55 -25.31 -1.72
C ALA A 191 0.55 -26.47 -1.90
N GLN A 192 -0.30 -26.40 -2.94
CA GLN A 192 -1.29 -27.41 -3.35
C GLN A 192 -0.64 -28.71 -3.84
N ASP A 193 -0.10 -29.47 -2.90
CA ASP A 193 -0.45 -30.87 -2.88
C ASP A 193 -1.82 -30.99 -2.19
N GLU A 194 -2.90 -31.06 -2.97
CA GLU A 194 -4.27 -31.27 -2.46
C GLU A 194 -4.41 -32.58 -1.67
N THR A 195 -3.40 -33.47 -1.71
CA THR A 195 -3.37 -34.70 -0.91
C THR A 195 -2.89 -34.48 0.53
N LEU A 196 -2.29 -33.32 0.83
CA LEU A 196 -1.80 -33.00 2.17
C LEU A 196 -2.90 -32.37 3.03
N ASP A 197 -3.17 -32.99 4.17
CA ASP A 197 -4.02 -32.43 5.20
C ASP A 197 -3.22 -31.44 6.06
N TRP A 198 -3.06 -30.23 5.53
CA TRP A 198 -2.37 -29.13 6.20
C TRP A 198 -2.98 -28.81 7.58
N GLU A 199 -4.30 -28.93 7.75
CA GLU A 199 -4.91 -28.72 9.05
C GLU A 199 -4.42 -29.77 10.05
N ALA A 200 -4.43 -31.05 9.68
CA ALA A 200 -3.92 -32.11 10.54
C ALA A 200 -2.44 -31.93 10.89
N MET A 201 -1.59 -31.58 9.91
CA MET A 201 -0.15 -31.37 10.14
C MET A 201 0.13 -30.21 11.09
N ILE A 202 -0.58 -29.08 10.92
CA ILE A 202 -0.46 -27.92 11.81
C ILE A 202 -0.98 -28.26 13.21
N VAL A 203 -2.10 -28.98 13.32
CA VAL A 203 -2.65 -29.43 14.60
C VAL A 203 -1.68 -30.37 15.31
N GLU A 204 -1.13 -31.36 14.63
CA GLU A 204 -0.16 -32.33 15.19
C GLU A 204 1.08 -31.60 15.71
N THR A 205 1.66 -30.71 14.89
CA THR A 205 2.82 -29.90 15.29
C THR A 205 2.49 -29.01 16.49
N ALA A 206 1.30 -28.37 16.52
CA ALA A 206 0.89 -27.54 17.65
C ALA A 206 0.66 -28.35 18.95
N GLN A 207 0.21 -29.61 18.83
CA GLN A 207 -0.01 -30.51 19.96
C GLN A 207 1.27 -30.85 20.73
N ASP A 208 2.43 -30.82 20.07
CA ASP A 208 3.74 -31.01 20.72
C ASP A 208 4.09 -29.88 21.69
N TYR A 209 3.49 -28.70 21.52
CA TYR A 209 3.78 -27.49 22.30
C TYR A 209 2.66 -27.12 23.29
N GLY A 210 1.42 -27.50 23.01
CA GLY A 210 0.28 -27.15 23.86
C GLY A 210 -0.99 -27.89 23.47
N LYS A 211 -2.01 -27.86 24.34
CA LYS A 211 -3.24 -28.62 24.09
C LYS A 211 -4.15 -27.86 23.12
N VAL A 212 -4.25 -28.34 21.88
CA VAL A 212 -5.23 -27.83 20.90
C VAL A 212 -6.65 -28.19 21.34
N ARG A 213 -7.51 -27.18 21.46
CA ARG A 213 -8.93 -27.30 21.87
C ARG A 213 -9.88 -27.29 20.68
N GLU A 214 -9.58 -26.46 19.69
CA GLU A 214 -10.41 -26.26 18.50
C GLU A 214 -9.49 -26.02 17.31
N SER A 215 -9.83 -26.63 16.17
CA SER A 215 -9.27 -26.30 14.86
C SER A 215 -10.42 -26.07 13.87
N SER A 216 -10.18 -25.19 12.91
CA SER A 216 -11.10 -24.98 11.80
C SER A 216 -10.36 -24.42 10.60
N ARG A 217 -10.83 -24.75 9.40
CA ARG A 217 -10.33 -24.19 8.15
C ARG A 217 -11.38 -23.32 7.48
N ALA A 218 -10.98 -22.12 7.09
CA ALA A 218 -11.77 -21.21 6.28
C ALA A 218 -10.87 -20.51 5.28
N GLY A 219 -11.24 -20.53 4.00
CA GLY A 219 -10.38 -20.03 2.92
C GLY A 219 -8.99 -20.65 2.97
N GLN A 220 -7.97 -19.80 2.93
CA GLN A 220 -6.54 -20.17 3.00
C GLN A 220 -5.99 -20.26 4.44
N TYR A 221 -6.84 -20.16 5.46
CA TYR A 221 -6.42 -20.09 6.85
C TYR A 221 -6.85 -21.31 7.64
N VAL A 222 -5.92 -21.85 8.43
CA VAL A 222 -6.19 -22.76 9.54
C VAL A 222 -6.21 -21.94 10.82
N ARG A 223 -7.34 -21.94 11.53
CA ARG A 223 -7.51 -21.31 12.84
C ARG A 223 -7.39 -22.37 13.93
N LEU A 224 -6.57 -22.09 14.92
CA LEU A 224 -6.36 -22.94 16.09
C LEU A 224 -6.67 -22.16 17.37
N VAL A 225 -7.33 -22.84 18.31
CA VAL A 225 -7.43 -22.41 19.70
C VAL A 225 -6.72 -23.45 20.55
N MET A 226 -5.73 -23.04 21.34
CA MET A 226 -4.94 -23.95 22.15
C MET A 226 -4.61 -23.39 23.53
N ASP A 227 -4.42 -24.28 24.50
CA ASP A 227 -3.81 -23.92 25.78
C ASP A 227 -2.30 -23.85 25.59
N TYR A 228 -1.75 -22.64 25.71
CA TYR A 228 -0.32 -22.40 25.49
C TYR A 228 0.18 -21.23 26.35
N ASP A 229 1.25 -21.47 27.09
CA ASP A 229 1.94 -20.49 27.95
C ASP A 229 3.44 -20.35 27.62
N GLY A 230 3.89 -20.98 26.52
CA GLY A 230 5.27 -20.94 26.07
C GLY A 230 5.63 -19.71 25.24
N SER A 231 6.81 -19.76 24.61
CA SER A 231 7.33 -18.70 23.73
C SER A 231 6.66 -18.71 22.36
N TYR A 232 5.94 -17.63 22.04
CA TYR A 232 5.36 -17.39 20.72
C TYR A 232 6.37 -17.58 19.57
N GLU A 233 7.60 -17.10 19.73
CA GLU A 233 8.65 -17.28 18.72
C GLU A 233 8.92 -18.76 18.43
N THR A 234 8.99 -19.59 19.47
CA THR A 234 9.27 -21.02 19.32
C THR A 234 8.13 -21.74 18.60
N LEU A 235 6.89 -21.43 18.95
CA LEU A 235 5.72 -22.01 18.27
C LEU A 235 5.64 -21.53 16.81
N THR A 236 5.89 -20.25 16.55
CA THR A 236 5.92 -19.71 15.19
C THR A 236 6.94 -20.44 14.32
N VAL A 237 8.19 -20.55 14.78
CA VAL A 237 9.25 -21.27 14.04
C VAL A 237 8.87 -22.73 13.78
N ALA A 238 8.26 -23.41 14.76
CA ALA A 238 7.87 -24.80 14.60
C ALA A 238 6.77 -24.99 13.54
N ILE A 239 5.77 -24.11 13.52
CA ILE A 239 4.66 -24.19 12.56
C ILE A 239 5.12 -23.81 11.15
N GLU A 240 5.95 -22.77 11.00
CA GLU A 240 6.45 -22.37 9.67
C GLU A 240 7.46 -23.39 9.11
N ALA A 241 8.09 -24.21 9.96
CA ALA A 241 8.97 -25.29 9.53
C ALA A 241 8.22 -26.49 8.90
N ILE A 242 6.88 -26.53 8.97
CA ILE A 242 6.07 -27.62 8.40
C ILE A 242 6.22 -27.69 6.87
N GLY A 243 6.33 -26.55 6.19
CA GLY A 243 6.49 -26.52 4.74
C GLY A 243 6.63 -25.12 4.16
N GLU A 244 7.20 -25.04 2.96
CA GLU A 244 7.21 -23.80 2.19
C GLU A 244 5.77 -23.36 1.89
N GLY A 245 5.42 -22.12 2.23
CA GLY A 245 4.06 -21.58 2.08
C GLY A 245 3.19 -21.68 3.33
N VAL A 246 3.71 -22.19 4.46
CA VAL A 246 3.06 -22.11 5.78
C VAL A 246 3.58 -20.88 6.53
N GLU A 247 2.69 -19.96 6.88
CA GLU A 247 3.05 -18.70 7.57
C GLU A 247 2.12 -18.48 8.78
N VAL A 248 2.67 -18.21 9.96
CA VAL A 248 1.84 -17.88 11.15
C VAL A 248 1.33 -16.45 11.02
N PHE A 249 0.11 -16.31 10.53
CA PHE A 249 -0.47 -15.05 10.12
C PHE A 249 -0.84 -14.10 11.28
N SER A 250 -1.40 -14.63 12.36
CA SER A 250 -1.62 -13.89 13.61
C SER A 250 -1.64 -14.83 14.80
N MET A 251 -1.15 -14.37 15.95
CA MET A 251 -1.18 -15.12 17.19
C MET A 251 -1.37 -14.19 18.40
N GLY A 252 -2.32 -14.51 19.26
CA GLY A 252 -2.64 -13.69 20.43
C GLY A 252 -3.68 -14.31 21.35
N GLN A 253 -3.81 -13.74 22.55
CA GLN A 253 -4.83 -14.18 23.53
C GLN A 253 -6.17 -13.48 23.32
N HIS A 254 -6.19 -12.40 22.54
CA HIS A 254 -7.36 -11.59 22.27
C HIS A 254 -7.52 -11.31 20.77
N LEU A 255 -6.41 -11.19 20.05
CA LEU A 255 -6.33 -10.79 18.66
C LEU A 255 -6.55 -11.95 17.69
N GLU A 256 -7.47 -11.74 16.74
CA GLU A 256 -7.55 -12.49 15.49
C GLU A 256 -7.42 -11.54 14.30
N ILE A 257 -6.54 -11.85 13.35
CA ILE A 257 -6.47 -11.11 12.08
C ILE A 257 -7.06 -11.94 10.95
N ILE A 258 -8.00 -11.35 10.24
CA ILE A 258 -8.60 -11.92 9.04
C ILE A 258 -8.38 -10.93 7.92
N LYS A 259 -7.69 -11.34 6.85
CA LYS A 259 -7.51 -10.51 5.66
C LYS A 259 -7.51 -11.36 4.40
N GLN A 260 -8.17 -10.87 3.36
CA GLN A 260 -8.25 -11.55 2.08
C GLN A 260 -8.39 -10.53 0.95
N MET A 261 -7.97 -10.95 -0.24
CA MET A 261 -8.30 -10.26 -1.48
C MET A 261 -9.81 -10.15 -1.69
N GLY A 262 -10.25 -8.98 -2.14
CA GLY A 262 -11.64 -8.68 -2.45
C GLY A 262 -12.32 -7.73 -1.46
N LYS A 263 -13.61 -7.51 -1.74
CA LYS A 263 -14.48 -6.55 -1.04
C LYS A 263 -14.94 -7.10 0.31
N ALA A 264 -15.22 -6.21 1.24
CA ALA A 264 -15.60 -6.57 2.62
C ALA A 264 -16.71 -7.62 2.73
N ARG A 265 -17.78 -7.54 1.90
CA ARG A 265 -18.88 -8.52 1.95
C ARG A 265 -18.49 -9.93 1.47
N ALA A 266 -17.53 -10.03 0.56
CA ALA A 266 -17.04 -11.33 0.11
C ALA A 266 -16.20 -11.98 1.21
N VAL A 267 -15.31 -11.20 1.83
CA VAL A 267 -14.50 -11.64 2.98
C VAL A 267 -15.39 -12.02 4.17
N ASP A 268 -16.44 -11.23 4.43
CA ASP A 268 -17.45 -11.56 5.45
C ASP A 268 -18.13 -12.90 5.18
N ALA A 269 -18.56 -13.17 3.94
CA ALA A 269 -19.20 -14.44 3.58
C ALA A 269 -18.26 -15.65 3.76
N THR A 270 -16.96 -15.48 3.55
CA THR A 270 -15.97 -16.57 3.71
C THR A 270 -15.68 -16.89 5.18
N TYR A 271 -15.57 -15.87 6.03
CA TYR A 271 -15.14 -16.06 7.43
C TYR A 271 -16.23 -15.80 8.48
N ASN A 272 -17.46 -15.51 8.03
CA ASN A 272 -18.61 -15.16 8.89
C ASN A 272 -18.29 -14.05 9.90
N ILE A 273 -17.61 -13.00 9.44
CA ILE A 273 -17.04 -11.95 10.29
C ILE A 273 -18.12 -11.17 11.03
N SER A 274 -19.24 -10.90 10.37
CA SER A 274 -20.39 -10.19 10.92
C SER A 274 -21.00 -10.85 12.15
N SER A 275 -20.79 -12.15 12.34
CA SER A 275 -21.22 -12.88 13.54
C SER A 275 -20.31 -12.68 14.76
N LEU A 276 -19.12 -12.09 14.57
CA LEU A 276 -18.10 -11.99 15.61
C LEU A 276 -18.39 -10.83 16.57
N TYR A 277 -18.46 -11.19 17.86
CA TYR A 277 -18.54 -10.27 18.98
C TYR A 277 -17.17 -10.08 19.63
N GLY A 278 -16.97 -8.91 20.22
CA GLY A 278 -15.73 -8.60 20.91
C GLY A 278 -15.74 -7.20 21.49
N THR A 279 -14.61 -6.82 22.08
CA THR A 279 -14.46 -5.53 22.74
C THR A 279 -14.12 -4.42 21.77
N HIS A 280 -13.23 -4.68 20.82
CA HIS A 280 -12.78 -3.70 19.85
C HIS A 280 -12.18 -4.33 18.60
N GLY A 281 -11.96 -3.51 17.58
CA GLY A 281 -11.28 -3.95 16.37
C GLY A 281 -10.92 -2.79 15.47
N ILE A 282 -9.95 -3.05 14.59
CA ILE A 282 -9.50 -2.13 13.55
C ILE A 282 -9.55 -2.85 12.20
N SER A 283 -9.75 -2.08 11.14
CA SER A 283 -10.02 -2.61 9.83
C SER A 283 -9.51 -1.70 8.73
N HIS A 284 -9.24 -2.29 7.58
CA HIS A 284 -8.65 -1.62 6.43
C HIS A 284 -9.24 -2.15 5.13
N THR A 285 -9.43 -1.24 4.18
CA THR A 285 -9.68 -1.55 2.77
C THR A 285 -8.57 -0.92 1.94
N ARG A 286 -7.85 -1.75 1.18
CA ARG A 286 -6.62 -1.36 0.49
C ARG A 286 -6.89 -1.02 -0.96
N MET A 287 -6.20 0.01 -1.43
CA MET A 287 -5.90 0.23 -2.83
C MET A 287 -4.42 -0.16 -3.03
N ALA A 288 -4.14 -1.12 -3.89
CA ALA A 288 -2.77 -1.49 -4.22
C ALA A 288 -2.14 -0.35 -5.07
N THR A 289 -1.36 0.51 -4.42
CA THR A 289 -0.59 1.57 -5.09
C THR A 289 0.72 1.05 -5.68
N GLU A 290 1.08 -0.20 -5.37
CA GLU A 290 2.25 -0.92 -5.88
C GLU A 290 1.80 -2.13 -6.69
N SER A 291 2.64 -2.58 -7.63
CA SER A 291 2.35 -3.64 -8.60
C SER A 291 2.13 -5.04 -7.98
N ARG A 292 2.33 -5.21 -6.66
CA ARG A 292 2.12 -6.47 -5.95
C ARG A 292 0.84 -6.43 -5.11
N VAL A 293 -0.14 -7.17 -5.60
CA VAL A 293 -1.41 -7.42 -4.93
C VAL A 293 -1.27 -8.76 -4.18
N ASP A 294 -0.57 -8.74 -3.05
CA ASP A 294 -0.45 -9.89 -2.15
C ASP A 294 -1.18 -9.59 -0.83
N ILE A 295 -1.78 -10.64 -0.28
CA ILE A 295 -2.40 -10.66 1.04
C ILE A 295 -1.36 -10.33 2.08
N SER A 296 -0.15 -10.90 2.05
CA SER A 296 0.91 -10.62 3.05
C SER A 296 1.15 -9.12 3.25
N HIS A 297 1.11 -8.33 2.16
CA HIS A 297 1.30 -6.88 2.12
C HIS A 297 0.03 -6.05 2.42
N SER A 298 -1.09 -6.70 2.71
CA SER A 298 -2.34 -6.04 3.07
C SER A 298 -2.47 -5.85 4.57
N HIS A 299 -3.04 -4.72 4.99
CA HIS A 299 -3.35 -4.45 6.39
C HIS A 299 -4.45 -5.40 6.93
N PRO A 300 -4.57 -5.57 8.26
CA PRO A 300 -3.70 -5.04 9.31
C PRO A 300 -2.32 -5.70 9.37
N PHE A 301 -1.34 -4.96 9.91
CA PHE A 301 -0.01 -5.49 10.23
C PHE A 301 0.07 -5.84 11.72
N TRP A 302 0.55 -7.03 12.00
CA TRP A 302 0.81 -7.56 13.35
C TRP A 302 2.29 -7.35 13.69
N ALA A 303 2.59 -6.92 14.92
CA ALA A 303 3.98 -6.83 15.37
C ALA A 303 4.48 -8.21 15.81
N ARG A 304 5.03 -9.02 14.89
CA ARG A 304 5.63 -10.31 15.27
C ARG A 304 6.85 -10.11 16.17
N PRO A 305 7.10 -10.97 17.18
CA PRO A 305 6.23 -12.03 17.73
C PRO A 305 5.34 -11.56 18.90
N PHE A 306 5.09 -10.26 19.04
CA PHE A 306 4.32 -9.68 20.14
C PHE A 306 2.85 -10.04 20.04
N SER A 307 2.25 -10.60 21.09
CA SER A 307 0.81 -10.85 21.06
C SER A 307 0.00 -9.57 21.05
N ASP A 308 -1.17 -9.67 20.43
CA ASP A 308 -2.29 -8.75 20.61
C ASP A 308 -2.03 -7.31 20.18
N ILE A 309 -1.09 -7.02 19.28
CA ILE A 309 -0.88 -5.66 18.75
C ILE A 309 -0.98 -5.61 17.22
N ALA A 310 -1.91 -4.81 16.70
CA ALA A 310 -2.12 -4.65 15.27
C ALA A 310 -2.26 -3.18 14.87
N VAL A 311 -1.86 -2.86 13.63
CA VAL A 311 -1.94 -1.52 13.06
C VAL A 311 -2.61 -1.54 11.68
N VAL A 312 -3.49 -0.58 11.43
CA VAL A 312 -3.97 -0.20 10.10
C VAL A 312 -3.53 1.22 9.80
N HIS A 313 -3.03 1.47 8.59
CA HIS A 313 -2.41 2.74 8.24
C HIS A 313 -2.87 3.21 6.86
N ASN A 314 -3.25 4.48 6.78
CA ASN A 314 -3.47 5.20 5.54
C ASN A 314 -2.42 6.29 5.43
N GLY A 315 -1.54 6.20 4.43
CA GLY A 315 -0.43 7.12 4.31
C GLY A 315 0.80 6.48 3.66
N HIS A 316 1.91 7.16 3.82
CA HIS A 316 3.25 6.72 3.43
C HIS A 316 4.28 7.30 4.41
N ILE A 317 5.11 6.44 4.98
CA ILE A 317 6.19 6.81 5.91
C ILE A 317 7.50 6.86 5.12
N THR A 318 8.11 8.04 5.03
CA THR A 318 9.30 8.26 4.20
C THR A 318 10.60 7.83 4.88
N ASN A 319 10.61 7.72 6.21
CA ASN A 319 11.80 7.33 6.98
C ASN A 319 11.76 5.88 7.53
N TYR A 320 10.82 5.05 7.06
CA TYR A 320 10.59 3.68 7.56
C TYR A 320 11.85 2.80 7.53
N TYR A 321 12.68 2.91 6.49
CA TYR A 321 13.92 2.12 6.34
C TYR A 321 14.94 2.38 7.46
N LYS A 322 15.03 3.62 7.96
CA LYS A 322 15.93 3.96 9.08
C LYS A 322 15.43 3.33 10.37
N LEU A 323 14.12 3.38 10.58
CA LEU A 323 13.48 2.87 11.78
C LEU A 323 13.51 1.34 11.81
N ARG A 324 13.19 0.70 10.68
CA ARG A 324 13.37 -0.75 10.46
C ARG A 324 14.77 -1.19 10.84
N ARG A 325 15.82 -0.59 10.25
CA ARG A 325 17.21 -0.97 10.54
C ARG A 325 17.57 -0.86 12.03
N ARG A 326 17.03 0.13 12.74
CA ARG A 326 17.23 0.27 14.19
C ARG A 326 16.56 -0.85 14.98
N LEU A 327 15.36 -1.24 14.58
CA LEU A 327 14.60 -2.33 15.21
C LEU A 327 15.23 -3.69 14.91
N GLU A 328 15.72 -3.92 13.69
CA GLU A 328 16.49 -5.12 13.33
C GLU A 328 17.76 -5.26 14.16
N MET A 329 18.48 -4.16 14.42
CA MET A 329 19.65 -4.18 15.32
C MET A 329 19.30 -4.50 16.78
N LYS A 330 18.04 -4.34 17.17
CA LYS A 330 17.52 -4.77 18.48
C LYS A 330 17.05 -6.23 18.49
N GLY A 331 17.08 -6.91 17.35
CA GLY A 331 16.64 -8.30 17.21
C GLY A 331 15.19 -8.48 16.73
N HIS A 332 14.52 -7.40 16.29
CA HIS A 332 13.18 -7.52 15.72
C HIS A 332 13.22 -8.01 14.28
N HIS A 333 12.24 -8.85 13.90
CA HIS A 333 12.09 -9.39 12.56
C HIS A 333 10.91 -8.73 11.82
N PHE A 334 11.03 -8.62 10.50
CA PHE A 334 9.99 -8.08 9.61
C PHE A 334 9.70 -9.07 8.50
N ASN A 335 8.42 -9.24 8.16
CA ASN A 335 7.96 -10.21 7.17
C ASN A 335 7.66 -9.58 5.82
N THR A 336 7.42 -8.27 5.77
CA THR A 336 7.19 -7.55 4.53
C THR A 336 8.25 -6.48 4.33
N GLU A 337 8.20 -5.75 3.22
CA GLU A 337 8.95 -4.49 3.05
C GLU A 337 8.06 -3.26 3.26
N ASN A 338 6.84 -3.47 3.77
CA ASN A 338 5.84 -2.43 3.93
C ASN A 338 6.23 -1.47 5.06
N ASP A 339 6.00 -0.18 4.83
CA ASP A 339 6.28 0.89 5.79
C ASP A 339 5.41 0.79 7.05
N SER A 340 4.18 0.27 6.92
CA SER A 340 3.19 0.19 7.97
C SER A 340 3.54 -0.84 9.05
N GLU A 341 4.26 -1.91 8.68
CA GLU A 341 4.73 -2.93 9.61
C GLU A 341 5.68 -2.33 10.67
N VAL A 342 6.47 -1.33 10.26
CA VAL A 342 7.40 -0.61 11.14
C VAL A 342 6.66 0.12 12.27
N ILE A 343 5.44 0.62 12.04
CA ILE A 343 4.64 1.26 13.10
C ILE A 343 4.30 0.24 14.19
N ALA A 344 3.82 -0.94 13.80
CA ALA A 344 3.39 -1.98 14.73
C ALA A 344 4.57 -2.44 15.60
N VAL A 345 5.70 -2.78 14.99
CA VAL A 345 6.91 -3.22 15.69
C VAL A 345 7.50 -2.12 16.58
N TYR A 346 7.50 -0.86 16.13
CA TYR A 346 7.97 0.26 16.94
C TYR A 346 7.14 0.46 18.22
N ILE A 347 5.80 0.44 18.10
CA ILE A 347 4.92 0.60 19.27
C ILE A 347 5.10 -0.60 20.22
N ALA A 348 5.19 -1.81 19.68
CA ALA A 348 5.41 -3.01 20.48
C ALA A 348 6.75 -2.97 21.25
N ASP A 349 7.84 -2.57 20.58
CA ASP A 349 9.17 -2.39 21.18
C ASP A 349 9.16 -1.37 22.33
N MET A 350 8.45 -0.25 22.16
CA MET A 350 8.29 0.76 23.22
C MET A 350 7.50 0.22 24.41
N MET A 351 6.40 -0.49 24.15
CA MET A 351 5.59 -1.08 25.21
C MET A 351 6.34 -2.17 25.98
N GLN A 352 7.16 -2.97 25.30
CA GLN A 352 8.04 -3.96 25.93
C GLN A 352 9.07 -3.29 26.86
N GLN A 353 9.52 -2.08 26.53
CA GLN A 353 10.42 -1.27 27.36
C GLN A 353 9.69 -0.54 28.51
N GLY A 354 8.38 -0.74 28.68
CA GLY A 354 7.59 -0.20 29.78
C GLY A 354 6.82 1.09 29.46
N ALA A 355 6.82 1.55 28.20
CA ALA A 355 6.00 2.69 27.80
C ALA A 355 4.50 2.30 27.77
N THR A 356 3.64 3.24 28.15
CA THR A 356 2.20 3.13 27.93
C THR A 356 1.86 3.24 26.43
N LEU A 357 0.67 2.79 26.03
CA LEU A 357 0.22 2.96 24.66
C LEU A 357 0.17 4.45 24.26
N ASP A 358 -0.27 5.36 25.14
CA ASP A 358 -0.30 6.79 24.84
C ASP A 358 1.09 7.34 24.56
N GLU A 359 2.07 7.01 25.40
CA GLU A 359 3.47 7.43 25.21
C GLU A 359 4.05 6.88 23.90
N ALA A 360 3.80 5.60 23.60
CA ALA A 360 4.28 4.95 22.39
C ALA A 360 3.63 5.55 21.13
N VAL A 361 2.32 5.80 21.12
CA VAL A 361 1.62 6.41 19.99
C VAL A 361 2.04 7.88 19.84
N ARG A 362 2.17 8.62 20.95
CA ARG A 362 2.56 10.03 20.94
C ARG A 362 3.99 10.23 20.42
N SER A 363 4.91 9.32 20.75
CA SER A 363 6.29 9.38 20.25
C SER A 363 6.36 9.22 18.73
N THR A 364 5.43 8.45 18.11
CA THR A 364 5.40 8.26 16.66
C THR A 364 5.24 9.57 15.89
N VAL A 365 4.49 10.54 16.42
CA VAL A 365 4.26 11.84 15.76
C VAL A 365 5.55 12.62 15.53
N THR A 366 6.56 12.39 16.37
CA THR A 366 7.89 13.02 16.23
C THR A 366 8.93 12.11 15.60
N THR A 367 8.66 10.80 15.54
CA THR A 367 9.61 9.80 15.06
C THR A 367 9.38 9.44 13.59
N LEU A 368 8.13 9.41 13.15
CA LEU A 368 7.74 9.05 11.79
C LEU A 368 7.72 10.30 10.91
N ASP A 369 8.41 10.22 9.77
CA ASP A 369 8.34 11.24 8.73
C ASP A 369 7.41 10.76 7.62
N GLY A 370 6.55 11.63 7.11
CA GLY A 370 5.63 11.33 6.01
C GLY A 370 4.20 11.77 6.27
N SER A 371 3.29 11.33 5.40
CA SER A 371 1.85 11.56 5.56
C SER A 371 1.25 10.30 6.16
N PHE A 372 0.62 10.36 7.33
CA PHE A 372 0.08 9.17 7.95
C PHE A 372 -1.12 9.47 8.81
N THR A 373 -2.05 8.52 8.79
CA THR A 373 -3.07 8.34 9.79
C THR A 373 -3.18 6.86 10.02
N TYR A 374 -2.96 6.41 11.24
CA TYR A 374 -3.05 5.00 11.57
C TYR A 374 -3.90 4.79 12.81
N LEU A 375 -4.50 3.61 12.89
CA LEU A 375 -5.11 3.09 14.11
C LEU A 375 -4.24 1.94 14.63
N VAL A 376 -4.10 1.88 15.95
CA VAL A 376 -3.44 0.78 16.65
C VAL A 376 -4.43 0.17 17.62
N ALA A 377 -4.39 -1.16 17.73
CA ALA A 377 -5.13 -1.90 18.73
C ALA A 377 -4.16 -2.79 19.51
N THR A 378 -4.46 -2.98 20.79
CA THR A 378 -3.71 -3.78 21.76
C THR A 378 -4.70 -4.65 22.53
N ALA A 379 -4.27 -5.62 23.34
CA ALA A 379 -5.18 -6.49 24.10
C ALA A 379 -6.36 -5.79 24.82
N ASN A 380 -6.17 -4.54 25.28
CA ASN A 380 -7.16 -3.80 26.05
C ASN A 380 -7.32 -2.33 25.64
N SER A 381 -6.81 -1.91 24.48
CA SER A 381 -6.91 -0.52 24.05
C SER A 381 -6.83 -0.31 22.55
N ILE A 382 -7.47 0.76 22.09
CA ILE A 382 -7.37 1.29 20.73
C ILE A 382 -6.78 2.71 20.77
N GLY A 383 -6.08 3.12 19.73
CA GLY A 383 -5.60 4.48 19.59
C GLY A 383 -5.38 4.88 18.14
N PHE A 384 -5.12 6.16 17.92
CA PHE A 384 -4.73 6.69 16.62
C PHE A 384 -3.67 7.78 16.75
N ALA A 385 -2.95 8.02 15.66
CA ALA A 385 -2.16 9.23 15.46
C ALA A 385 -2.35 9.79 14.06
N ARG A 386 -2.30 11.13 13.94
CA ARG A 386 -2.22 11.86 12.67
C ARG A 386 -0.88 12.56 12.50
N ASP A 387 -0.45 12.67 11.25
CA ASP A 387 0.73 13.42 10.86
C ASP A 387 0.64 14.93 11.15
N GLN A 388 1.76 15.63 10.95
CA GLN A 388 1.91 17.05 11.23
C GLN A 388 0.94 17.95 10.46
N PHE A 389 0.45 17.50 9.31
CA PHE A 389 -0.39 18.28 8.41
C PHE A 389 -1.79 17.68 8.26
N ALA A 390 -2.11 16.60 9.00
CA ALA A 390 -3.39 15.91 8.91
C ALA A 390 -3.74 15.52 7.45
N MET A 391 -2.76 15.08 6.66
CA MET A 391 -2.93 14.88 5.21
C MET A 391 -3.95 13.79 4.86
N LYS A 392 -4.15 12.81 5.75
CA LYS A 392 -5.11 11.72 5.57
C LYS A 392 -6.27 11.91 6.55
N PRO A 393 -7.54 11.84 6.10
CA PRO A 393 -8.69 12.14 6.93
C PRO A 393 -8.93 11.07 7.98
N LEU A 394 -9.36 11.50 9.17
CA LEU A 394 -9.87 10.64 10.23
C LEU A 394 -10.99 11.35 10.96
N ILE A 395 -12.16 10.73 10.92
CA ILE A 395 -13.37 11.17 11.60
C ILE A 395 -13.58 10.29 12.82
N ILE A 396 -13.99 10.90 13.93
CA ILE A 396 -14.15 10.24 15.22
C ILE A 396 -15.50 10.62 15.80
N THR A 397 -16.15 9.63 16.40
CA THR A 397 -17.28 9.82 17.31
C THR A 397 -16.99 9.11 18.62
N GLU A 398 -17.42 9.70 19.72
CA GLU A 398 -17.28 9.13 21.06
C GLU A 398 -18.59 9.28 21.81
N THR A 399 -19.11 8.17 22.31
CA THR A 399 -20.31 8.10 23.16
C THR A 399 -19.93 7.55 24.52
N ASP A 400 -20.87 7.46 25.46
CA ASP A 400 -20.63 6.81 26.75
C ASP A 400 -20.37 5.31 26.62
N GLU A 401 -20.86 4.69 25.55
CA GLU A 401 -20.81 3.25 25.31
C GLU A 401 -19.61 2.83 24.45
N PHE A 402 -19.26 3.62 23.43
CA PHE A 402 -18.23 3.25 22.47
C PHE A 402 -17.47 4.46 21.93
N VAL A 403 -16.31 4.19 21.33
CA VAL A 403 -15.62 5.10 20.43
C VAL A 403 -15.56 4.44 19.07
N ALA A 404 -15.82 5.18 18.01
CA ALA A 404 -15.67 4.71 16.64
C ALA A 404 -14.95 5.76 15.80
N MET A 405 -14.17 5.28 14.83
CA MET A 405 -13.35 6.12 13.98
C MET A 405 -13.28 5.55 12.58
N ALA A 406 -13.28 6.41 11.58
CA ALA A 406 -13.20 5.99 10.18
C ALA A 406 -12.56 7.08 9.32
N SER A 407 -12.03 6.72 8.16
CA SER A 407 -11.53 7.70 7.21
C SER A 407 -12.61 8.65 6.69
N GLU A 408 -13.88 8.24 6.73
CA GLU A 408 -15.01 9.02 6.22
C GLU A 408 -16.23 8.90 7.13
N GLU A 409 -16.96 10.00 7.23
CA GLU A 409 -18.19 10.11 8.03
C GLU A 409 -19.30 9.16 7.55
N THR A 410 -19.38 8.90 6.23
CA THR A 410 -20.39 8.01 5.64
C THR A 410 -20.30 6.59 6.20
N ALA A 411 -19.09 6.12 6.52
CA ALA A 411 -18.88 4.82 7.13
C ALA A 411 -19.51 4.74 8.53
N LEU A 412 -19.31 5.77 9.37
CA LEU A 412 -19.90 5.85 10.71
C LEU A 412 -21.43 5.93 10.62
N ARG A 413 -21.98 6.81 9.78
CA ARG A 413 -23.44 6.97 9.62
C ARG A 413 -24.13 5.70 9.10
N LYS A 414 -23.41 4.86 8.37
CA LYS A 414 -23.95 3.59 7.85
C LYS A 414 -23.88 2.46 8.87
N ALA A 415 -22.90 2.49 9.77
CA ALA A 415 -22.80 1.57 10.88
C ALA A 415 -23.78 1.91 12.01
N PHE A 416 -24.01 3.20 12.27
CA PHE A 416 -24.85 3.71 13.36
C PHE A 416 -26.02 4.53 12.79
N PRO A 417 -27.25 3.99 12.77
CA PRO A 417 -28.42 4.65 12.19
C PRO A 417 -29.03 5.76 13.07
N PHE A 418 -28.32 6.21 14.10
CA PHE A 418 -28.74 7.26 15.03
C PHE A 418 -27.79 8.48 14.95
N GLU A 419 -28.19 9.58 15.56
CA GLU A 419 -27.40 10.81 15.57
C GLU A 419 -26.12 10.63 16.40
N LEU A 420 -24.99 11.04 15.82
CA LEU A 420 -23.67 10.95 16.42
C LEU A 420 -23.06 12.35 16.46
N ASP A 421 -22.39 12.68 17.56
CA ASP A 421 -21.45 13.79 17.58
C ASP A 421 -20.18 13.35 16.86
N ILE A 422 -19.93 13.97 15.73
CA ILE A 422 -18.86 13.58 14.80
C ILE A 422 -17.94 14.78 14.62
N ARG A 423 -16.64 14.51 14.79
CA ARG A 423 -15.59 15.50 14.53
C ARG A 423 -14.47 14.93 13.70
N GLU A 424 -13.79 15.79 12.97
CA GLU A 424 -12.51 15.44 12.39
C GLU A 424 -11.39 15.57 13.43
N ALA A 425 -10.45 14.62 13.42
CA ALA A 425 -9.24 14.70 14.24
C ALA A 425 -8.30 15.82 13.76
N SER A 426 -7.65 16.54 14.66
CA SER A 426 -6.73 17.62 14.29
C SER A 426 -5.36 17.11 13.84
N ALA A 427 -4.57 17.99 13.22
CA ALA A 427 -3.17 17.73 12.93
C ALA A 427 -2.38 17.42 14.21
N ARG A 428 -1.47 16.43 14.15
CA ARG A 428 -0.71 15.90 15.30
C ARG A 428 -1.57 15.35 16.44
N GLU A 429 -2.89 15.20 16.24
CA GLU A 429 -3.75 14.66 17.28
C GLU A 429 -3.41 13.19 17.51
N VAL A 430 -3.29 12.85 18.78
CA VAL A 430 -3.11 11.49 19.29
C VAL A 430 -4.14 11.30 20.38
N ARG A 431 -4.86 10.18 20.31
CA ARG A 431 -5.68 9.71 21.42
C ARG A 431 -5.63 8.20 21.52
N THR A 432 -5.79 7.75 22.76
CA THR A 432 -5.90 6.35 23.12
C THR A 432 -7.12 6.17 24.03
N TRP A 433 -7.78 5.03 23.91
CA TRP A 433 -8.87 4.61 24.77
C TRP A 433 -8.59 3.21 25.28
N HIS A 434 -8.84 3.01 26.57
CA HIS A 434 -8.68 1.72 27.24
C HIS A 434 -10.06 1.17 27.60
N LEU A 435 -10.18 -0.17 27.60
CA LEU A 435 -11.34 -0.84 28.16
C LEU A 435 -11.47 -0.47 29.64
N LYS A 436 -12.65 -0.01 30.06
CA LYS A 436 -12.95 0.17 31.47
C LYS A 436 -13.09 -1.24 32.06
N ARG A 437 -12.04 -1.73 32.73
CA ARG A 437 -12.19 -2.94 33.54
C ARG A 437 -13.13 -2.59 34.69
N GLU A 438 -14.07 -3.48 35.00
CA GLU A 438 -14.74 -3.48 36.30
C GLU A 438 -13.70 -3.79 37.39
N SER A 439 -12.90 -2.80 37.74
CA SER A 439 -12.19 -2.78 39.01
C SER A 439 -13.02 -1.92 39.94
N GLY A 440 -13.65 -2.54 40.94
CA GLY A 440 -13.92 -1.86 42.19
C GLY A 440 -12.59 -1.28 42.68
N VAL A 441 -12.39 0.01 42.41
CA VAL A 441 -11.56 1.03 43.06
C VAL A 441 -11.37 2.14 42.03
N VAL A 442 -12.15 3.19 42.21
CA VAL A 442 -11.97 4.48 41.56
C VAL A 442 -10.71 5.12 42.14
N THR A 443 -9.71 5.38 41.32
CA THR A 443 -8.81 6.51 41.55
C THR A 443 -8.97 7.47 40.40
N ARG A 444 -9.70 8.56 40.68
CA ARG A 444 -9.72 9.78 39.89
C ARG A 444 -8.29 10.32 39.78
N GLU A 445 -7.91 10.81 38.61
CA GLU A 445 -7.48 12.21 38.48
C GLU A 445 -7.51 12.70 37.02
N PRO A 446 -7.97 13.93 36.75
CA PRO A 446 -7.94 14.56 35.44
C PRO A 446 -6.68 15.44 35.28
N SER A 447 -5.81 15.15 34.32
CA SER A 447 -4.78 16.11 33.90
C SER A 447 -5.29 17.01 32.78
N LEU A 448 -6.06 18.02 33.18
CA LEU A 448 -6.12 19.29 32.47
C LEU A 448 -4.77 19.99 32.68
N THR A 449 -3.99 20.17 31.63
CA THR A 449 -2.95 21.20 31.60
C THR A 449 -3.09 22.05 30.35
N ARG A 450 -3.05 23.37 30.61
CA ARG A 450 -3.26 24.53 29.73
C ARG A 450 -2.29 24.60 28.55
#